data_AF-A0AA95E269-F1
#
_entry.id   AF-A0AA95E269-F1
#
_cell.length_a   1.000
_cell.length_b   1.000
_cell.length_c   1.000
_cell.angle_alpha   90.00
_cell.angle_beta   90.00
_cell.angle_gamma   90.00
#
_symmetry.space_group_name_H-M   'P 1'
#
loop_
_entity.id
_entity.type
_entity.pdbx_description
1 polymer ?
#
loop_
_entity_poly.entity_id
_entity_poly.type
_entity_poly.pdbx_seq_one_letter_code
_entity_poly.pdbx_strand_id
1 'polypeptide(L)'
;MPNSYKKLVLEYDALVPVECIFEFVNVYGENDERDLNFLSFKPEHLDGDIISNQKNVSNVDDYGLEGIIVFGICGNGDYVCFDYRKDAQSCDPGILLLYHDDFVKNAEGTETMVVNEVANNFEEFLEKLHPMD
;
A
#
# COMPACT_ATOMS: atom_id res chain seq x y z
N MET A 1 3.56 -10.99 6.58
CA MET A 1 2.51 -10.07 7.07
C MET A 1 2.73 -9.72 8.53
N PRO A 2 2.77 -8.42 8.87
CA PRO A 2 2.89 -7.93 10.25
C PRO A 2 1.83 -8.50 11.19
N ASN A 3 2.20 -8.73 12.44
CA ASN A 3 1.27 -9.24 13.45
C ASN A 3 0.22 -8.20 13.86
N SER A 4 0.60 -6.93 13.91
CA SER A 4 -0.26 -5.76 14.12
C SER A 4 -1.34 -5.65 13.05
N TYR A 5 -0.96 -5.69 11.76
CA TYR A 5 -1.90 -5.71 10.65
C TYR A 5 -2.93 -6.84 10.77
N LYS A 6 -2.46 -8.08 10.99
CA LYS A 6 -3.35 -9.24 11.15
C LYS A 6 -4.35 -9.05 12.29
N LYS A 7 -3.93 -8.52 13.44
CA LYS A 7 -4.84 -8.24 14.56
C LYS A 7 -5.88 -7.19 14.19
N LEU A 8 -5.44 -6.10 13.56
CA LEU A 8 -6.30 -5.00 13.14
C LEU A 8 -7.43 -5.47 12.22
N VAL A 9 -7.10 -6.18 11.14
CA VAL A 9 -8.10 -6.60 10.14
C VAL A 9 -8.96 -7.78 10.58
N LEU A 10 -8.52 -8.58 11.55
CA LEU A 10 -9.37 -9.60 12.18
C LEU A 10 -10.45 -9.00 13.07
N GLU A 11 -10.19 -7.82 13.63
CA GLU A 11 -11.14 -7.12 14.51
C GLU A 11 -12.00 -6.11 13.72
N TYR A 12 -11.40 -5.44 12.75
CA TYR A 12 -11.99 -4.35 11.96
C TYR A 12 -11.73 -4.57 10.47
N ASP A 13 -12.50 -5.46 9.85
CA ASP A 13 -12.47 -5.65 8.39
C ASP A 13 -12.95 -4.38 7.67
N ALA A 14 -12.25 -3.99 6.60
CA ALA A 14 -12.49 -2.74 5.85
C ALA A 14 -12.47 -1.46 6.73
N LEU A 15 -11.56 -1.39 7.70
CA LEU A 15 -11.44 -0.23 8.59
C LEU A 15 -11.16 1.06 7.80
N VAL A 16 -11.84 2.13 8.22
CA VAL A 16 -11.47 3.50 7.86
C VAL A 16 -11.17 4.24 9.16
N PRO A 17 -9.91 4.60 9.43
CA PRO A 17 -9.54 5.43 10.57
C PRO A 17 -10.29 6.76 10.58
N VAL A 18 -10.53 7.35 11.76
CA VAL A 18 -11.07 8.72 11.85
C VAL A 18 -10.07 9.72 11.27
N GLU A 19 -8.81 9.59 11.70
CA GLU A 19 -7.67 10.27 11.10
C GLU A 19 -7.09 9.33 10.05
N CYS A 20 -7.54 9.48 8.81
CA CYS A 20 -7.16 8.59 7.70
C CYS A 20 -6.13 9.19 6.75
N ILE A 21 -5.72 10.44 6.97
CA ILE A 21 -4.74 11.13 6.14
C ILE A 21 -3.34 10.84 6.67
N PHE A 22 -2.41 10.47 5.78
CA PHE A 22 -0.99 10.37 6.10
C PHE A 22 -0.16 11.27 5.17
N GLU A 23 0.79 11.99 5.77
CA GLU A 23 1.72 12.86 5.08
C GLU A 23 3.03 12.13 4.73
N PHE A 24 3.58 12.46 3.56
CA PHE A 24 4.86 11.94 3.08
C PHE A 24 5.54 12.94 2.13
N VAL A 25 6.80 12.67 1.80
CA VAL A 25 7.50 13.34 0.69
C VAL A 25 7.39 12.42 -0.51
N ASN A 26 6.87 12.93 -1.62
CA ASN A 26 6.68 12.15 -2.85
C ASN A 26 8.01 11.94 -3.60
N VAL A 27 7.97 11.17 -4.69
CA VAL A 27 9.17 10.87 -5.50
C VAL A 27 9.77 12.10 -6.20
N TYR A 28 9.05 13.22 -6.22
CA TYR A 28 9.49 14.51 -6.77
C TYR A 28 10.10 15.43 -5.71
N GLY A 29 10.16 14.99 -4.45
CA GLY A 29 10.71 15.77 -3.34
C GLY A 29 9.74 16.81 -2.76
N GLU A 30 8.44 16.68 -3.05
CA GLU A 30 7.40 17.59 -2.57
C GLU A 30 6.59 16.93 -1.44
N ASN A 31 6.12 17.74 -0.49
CA ASN A 31 5.19 17.26 0.53
C ASN A 31 3.85 16.93 -0.13
N ASP A 32 3.29 15.78 0.21
CA ASP A 32 2.03 15.27 -0.32
C ASP A 32 1.30 14.47 0.78
N GLU A 33 0.03 14.17 0.54
CA GLU A 33 -0.82 13.45 1.49
C GLU A 33 -1.79 12.51 0.76
N ARG A 34 -2.15 11.40 1.40
CA ARG A 34 -3.20 10.50 0.92
C ARG A 34 -4.09 10.08 2.07
N ASP A 35 -5.35 9.81 1.76
CA ASP A 35 -6.25 9.10 2.66
C ASP A 35 -6.02 7.59 2.58
N LEU A 36 -6.44 6.87 3.62
CA LEU A 36 -6.38 5.41 3.67
C LEU A 36 -7.75 4.81 3.98
N ASN A 37 -8.14 3.87 3.13
CA ASN A 37 -9.14 2.86 3.45
C ASN A 37 -8.46 1.49 3.45
N PHE A 38 -8.59 0.73 4.55
CA PHE A 38 -8.17 -0.67 4.56
C PHE A 38 -9.10 -1.49 3.69
N LEU A 39 -8.53 -2.43 2.93
CA LEU A 39 -9.30 -3.30 2.06
C LEU A 39 -9.97 -4.43 2.85
N SER A 40 -11.13 -4.85 2.36
CA SER A 40 -11.94 -5.94 2.86
C SER A 40 -11.46 -7.30 2.38
N PHE A 41 -11.50 -8.28 3.27
CA PHE A 41 -11.30 -9.68 2.89
C PHE A 41 -12.56 -10.34 2.31
N LYS A 42 -13.70 -9.63 2.31
CA LYS A 42 -14.99 -10.16 1.81
C LYS A 42 -15.18 -9.85 0.32
N PRO A 43 -15.42 -10.86 -0.53
CA PRO A 43 -15.57 -10.67 -1.98
C PRO A 43 -16.80 -9.85 -2.39
N GLU A 44 -17.80 -9.74 -1.52
CA GLU A 44 -19.01 -8.93 -1.75
C GLU A 44 -18.90 -7.47 -1.29
N HIS A 45 -17.73 -7.04 -0.78
CA HIS A 45 -17.51 -5.66 -0.37
C HIS A 45 -17.31 -4.72 -1.58
N LEU A 46 -17.42 -3.41 -1.35
CA LEU A 46 -17.40 -2.40 -2.41
C LEU A 46 -16.05 -2.28 -3.11
N ASP A 47 -14.96 -2.68 -2.44
CA ASP A 47 -13.62 -2.81 -3.02
C ASP A 47 -13.44 -4.09 -3.86
N GLY A 48 -14.48 -4.93 -3.94
CA GLY A 48 -14.54 -6.08 -4.83
C GLY A 48 -13.51 -7.15 -4.47
N ASP A 49 -12.65 -7.48 -5.43
CA ASP A 49 -11.70 -8.59 -5.33
C ASP A 49 -10.24 -8.15 -5.17
N ILE A 50 -9.95 -6.87 -4.87
CA ILE A 50 -8.57 -6.33 -4.85
C ILE A 50 -7.64 -7.20 -3.97
N ILE A 51 -8.06 -7.55 -2.74
CA ILE A 51 -7.25 -8.41 -1.85
C ILE A 51 -7.02 -9.80 -2.47
N SER A 52 -8.04 -10.43 -3.07
CA SER A 52 -7.92 -11.77 -3.64
C SER A 52 -7.27 -11.78 -5.03
N ASN A 53 -7.20 -10.62 -5.69
CA ASN A 53 -6.65 -10.41 -7.03
C ASN A 53 -5.45 -9.43 -7.03
N GLN A 54 -4.42 -9.78 -6.27
CA GLN A 54 -3.15 -9.03 -6.20
C GLN A 54 -2.43 -8.89 -7.56
N LYS A 55 -2.78 -9.72 -8.54
CA LYS A 55 -2.18 -9.67 -9.89
C LYS A 55 -2.37 -8.33 -10.57
N ASN A 56 -3.43 -7.59 -10.24
CA ASN A 56 -3.67 -6.26 -10.80
C ASN A 56 -2.51 -5.29 -10.55
N VAL A 57 -1.77 -5.45 -9.44
CA VAL A 57 -0.60 -4.61 -9.14
C VAL A 57 0.73 -5.35 -9.24
N SER A 58 0.70 -6.69 -9.26
CA SER A 58 1.92 -7.51 -9.25
C SER A 58 2.30 -8.09 -10.62
N ASN A 59 1.49 -7.85 -11.65
CA ASN A 59 1.73 -8.36 -13.00
C ASN A 59 2.75 -7.51 -13.75
N VAL A 60 3.98 -7.98 -13.85
CA VAL A 60 5.08 -7.28 -14.54
C VAL A 60 4.87 -7.08 -16.05
N ASP A 61 4.00 -7.87 -16.67
CA ASP A 61 3.62 -7.69 -18.08
C ASP A 61 2.59 -6.56 -18.26
N ASP A 62 2.05 -6.02 -17.16
CA ASP A 62 1.01 -4.98 -17.12
C ASP A 62 1.36 -3.92 -16.07
N TYR A 63 2.58 -3.39 -16.14
CA TYR A 63 3.12 -2.30 -15.30
C TYR A 63 3.21 -2.60 -13.79
N GLY A 64 2.90 -3.82 -13.36
CA GLY A 64 2.96 -4.24 -11.97
C GLY A 64 4.40 -4.48 -11.48
N LEU A 65 4.51 -4.67 -10.16
CA LEU A 65 5.76 -5.00 -9.48
C LEU A 65 5.60 -6.29 -8.68
N GLU A 66 6.49 -7.27 -8.90
CA GLU A 66 6.54 -8.43 -8.02
C GLU A 66 7.00 -8.05 -6.60
N GLY A 67 6.58 -8.84 -5.60
CA GLY A 67 7.03 -8.66 -4.22
C GLY A 67 6.36 -7.50 -3.48
N ILE A 68 5.22 -7.01 -3.95
CA ILE A 68 4.36 -6.09 -3.18
C ILE A 68 3.01 -6.75 -2.89
N ILE A 69 2.38 -6.37 -1.78
CA ILE A 69 1.02 -6.84 -1.44
C ILE A 69 0.17 -5.65 -1.00
N VAL A 70 -0.91 -5.38 -1.73
CA VAL A 70 -1.88 -4.33 -1.43
C VAL A 70 -2.67 -4.69 -0.17
N PHE A 71 -2.84 -3.72 0.71
CA PHE A 71 -3.74 -3.83 1.86
C PHE A 71 -4.65 -2.61 2.04
N GLY A 72 -4.39 -1.52 1.32
CA GLY A 72 -5.18 -0.31 1.40
C GLY A 72 -5.31 0.38 0.04
N ILE A 73 -6.32 1.25 -0.06
CA ILE A 73 -6.59 2.09 -1.22
C ILE A 73 -6.88 3.52 -0.78
N CYS A 74 -6.36 4.47 -1.55
CA CYS A 74 -6.59 5.90 -1.38
C CYS A 74 -7.78 6.33 -2.26
N GLY A 75 -8.48 7.40 -1.88
CA GLY A 75 -9.63 7.92 -2.62
C GLY A 75 -9.31 8.38 -4.04
N ASN A 76 -8.04 8.67 -4.32
CA ASN A 76 -7.56 9.00 -5.67
C ASN A 76 -7.20 7.78 -6.52
N GLY A 77 -7.31 6.55 -5.99
CA GLY A 77 -6.99 5.31 -6.72
C GLY A 77 -5.60 4.72 -6.42
N ASP A 78 -4.73 5.45 -5.70
CA ASP A 78 -3.41 4.92 -5.32
C ASP A 78 -3.53 3.77 -4.31
N TYR A 79 -2.57 2.86 -4.32
CA TYR A 79 -2.57 1.69 -3.45
C TYR A 79 -1.54 1.81 -2.34
N VAL A 80 -1.89 1.35 -1.15
CA VAL A 80 -0.96 1.19 -0.03
C VAL A 80 -0.60 -0.28 0.12
N CYS A 81 0.72 -0.55 0.10
CA CYS A 81 1.27 -1.89 -0.09
C CYS A 81 2.33 -2.22 0.95
N PHE A 82 2.46 -3.51 1.30
CA PHE A 82 3.64 -4.05 1.96
C PHE A 82 4.76 -4.30 0.94
N ASP A 83 5.98 -3.89 1.26
CA ASP A 83 7.19 -4.13 0.45
C ASP A 83 7.94 -5.39 0.90
N TYR A 84 7.90 -6.42 0.06
CA TYR A 84 8.63 -7.67 0.22
C TYR A 84 9.75 -7.85 -0.82
N ARG A 85 10.04 -6.84 -1.64
CA ARG A 85 11.03 -6.93 -2.73
C ARG A 85 12.44 -7.18 -2.20
N LYS A 86 12.76 -6.65 -1.01
CA LYS A 86 14.06 -6.85 -0.35
C LYS A 86 14.13 -8.18 0.40
N ASP A 87 13.06 -8.56 1.08
CA ASP A 87 12.97 -9.80 1.84
C ASP A 87 11.55 -10.37 1.80
N ALA A 88 11.36 -11.40 0.97
CA ALA A 88 10.09 -12.08 0.77
C ALA A 88 9.55 -12.81 2.02
N GLN A 89 10.38 -13.02 3.04
CA GLN A 89 10.01 -13.73 4.27
C GLN A 89 9.88 -12.80 5.48
N SER A 90 10.06 -11.48 5.29
CA SER A 90 9.99 -10.53 6.38
C SER A 90 8.64 -10.60 7.11
N CYS A 91 8.68 -10.56 8.44
CA CYS A 91 7.49 -10.31 9.24
C CYS A 91 7.25 -8.82 9.49
N ASP A 92 8.17 -7.97 9.03
CA ASP A 92 8.24 -6.53 9.24
C ASP A 92 8.60 -5.81 7.91
N PRO A 93 7.76 -5.94 6.86
CA PRO A 93 7.97 -5.26 5.59
C PRO A 93 7.75 -3.74 5.71
N GLY A 94 8.46 -2.98 4.88
CA GLY A 94 8.17 -1.54 4.69
C GLY A 94 6.83 -1.30 4.03
N ILE A 95 6.39 -0.05 4.04
CA ILE A 95 5.12 0.39 3.46
C ILE A 95 5.39 1.30 2.26
N LEU A 96 4.74 1.00 1.14
CA LEU A 96 4.79 1.78 -0.09
C LEU A 96 3.44 2.38 -0.42
N LEU A 97 3.47 3.56 -1.03
CA LEU A 97 2.42 4.06 -1.89
C LEU A 97 2.77 3.71 -3.34
N LEU A 98 1.82 3.10 -4.06
CA LEU A 98 1.91 2.78 -5.48
C LEU A 98 0.98 3.73 -6.23
N TYR A 99 1.55 4.58 -7.09
CA TYR A 99 0.77 5.53 -7.89
C TYR A 99 0.10 4.80 -9.05
N HIS A 100 -1.23 4.86 -9.13
CA HIS A 100 -1.97 4.08 -10.12
C HIS A 100 -1.87 4.64 -11.55
N ASP A 101 -1.61 5.95 -11.68
CA ASP A 101 -1.57 6.69 -12.94
C ASP A 101 -0.14 7.18 -13.33
N ASP A 102 0.88 6.84 -12.54
CA ASP A 102 2.27 7.28 -12.77
C ASP A 102 3.19 6.09 -13.05
N PHE A 103 4.02 6.21 -14.09
CA PHE A 103 4.81 5.11 -14.64
C PHE A 103 6.26 5.52 -14.87
N VAL A 104 7.17 4.58 -14.60
CA VAL A 104 8.62 4.76 -14.78
C VAL A 104 9.20 3.59 -15.57
N LYS A 105 10.14 3.93 -16.47
CA LYS A 105 10.85 2.96 -17.29
C LYS A 105 12.19 2.58 -16.66
N ASN A 106 12.44 1.29 -16.48
CA ASN A 106 13.72 0.79 -16.01
C ASN A 106 14.78 0.80 -17.15
N ALA A 107 16.04 0.48 -16.82
CA ALA A 107 17.15 0.50 -17.77
C ALA A 107 17.00 -0.49 -18.94
N GLU A 108 16.23 -1.56 -18.75
CA GLU A 108 15.94 -2.60 -19.76
C GLU A 108 14.74 -2.22 -20.65
N GLY A 109 14.05 -1.13 -20.31
CA GLY A 109 12.92 -0.61 -21.05
C GLY A 109 11.57 -1.13 -20.58
N THR A 110 11.51 -1.90 -19.50
CA THR A 110 10.25 -2.31 -18.85
C THR A 110 9.67 -1.12 -18.09
N GLU A 111 8.39 -0.88 -18.27
CA GLU A 111 7.65 0.18 -17.59
C GLU A 111 6.92 -0.42 -16.39
N THR A 112 6.98 0.25 -15.25
CA THR A 112 6.29 -0.14 -14.02
C THR A 112 5.62 1.08 -13.40
N MET A 113 4.57 0.88 -12.62
CA MET A 113 4.03 1.93 -11.76
C MET A 113 5.11 2.50 -10.84
N VAL A 114 5.02 3.79 -10.54
CA VAL A 114 5.90 4.46 -9.59
C VAL A 114 5.55 4.02 -8.17
N VAL A 115 6.58 3.80 -7.36
CA VAL A 115 6.44 3.51 -5.92
C VAL A 115 7.12 4.58 -5.09
N ASN A 116 6.50 4.96 -3.97
CA ASN A 116 7.07 5.83 -2.96
C ASN A 116 7.11 5.10 -1.61
N GLU A 117 8.24 5.13 -0.92
CA GLU A 117 8.33 4.62 0.44
C GLU A 117 7.68 5.61 1.41
N VAL A 118 6.76 5.12 2.25
CA VAL A 118 6.00 5.98 3.18
C VAL A 118 6.25 5.64 4.64
N ALA A 119 6.71 4.42 4.97
CA ALA A 119 7.14 4.05 6.33
C ALA A 119 8.05 2.82 6.31
N ASN A 120 8.90 2.63 7.34
CA ASN A 120 9.81 1.47 7.41
C ASN A 120 9.09 0.18 7.80
N ASN A 121 7.93 0.29 8.45
CA ASN A 121 7.09 -0.83 8.86
C ASN A 121 5.63 -0.38 9.09
N PHE A 122 4.77 -1.33 9.43
CA PHE A 122 3.35 -1.07 9.61
C PHE A 122 3.03 -0.25 10.86
N GLU A 123 3.78 -0.45 11.95
CA GLU A 123 3.63 0.31 13.19
C GLU A 123 3.92 1.79 12.98
N GLU A 124 5.06 2.13 12.36
CA GLU A 124 5.41 3.51 11.99
C GLU A 124 4.37 4.13 11.05
N PHE A 125 3.78 3.34 10.16
CA PHE A 125 2.70 3.81 9.30
C PHE A 125 1.43 4.13 10.07
N LEU A 126 1.06 3.31 11.06
CA LEU A 126 -0.09 3.61 11.93
C LEU A 126 0.13 4.87 12.77
N GLU A 127 1.35 5.14 13.22
CA GLU A 127 1.69 6.38 13.94
C GLU A 127 1.47 7.64 13.07
N LYS A 128 1.56 7.52 11.74
CA LYS A 128 1.25 8.63 10.82
C LYS A 128 -0.24 8.92 10.70
N LEU A 129 -1.08 7.89 10.82
CA LEU A 129 -2.55 8.02 10.80
C LEU A 129 -3.08 8.44 12.16
N HIS A 130 -2.45 7.98 13.23
CA HIS A 130 -2.82 8.27 14.60
C HIS A 130 -1.58 8.74 15.37
N PRO A 131 -1.18 10.01 15.22
CA PRO A 131 -0.10 10.56 16.02
C PRO A 131 -0.49 10.45 17.50
N MET A 132 0.36 9.81 18.30
CA MET A 132 0.20 9.78 19.75
C MET A 132 0.46 11.19 20.31
N ASP A 133 -0.58 11.83 20.84
CA ASP A 133 -0.47 13.08 21.61
C ASP A 133 0.28 12.88 22.95
#